data_AF-M5JKG0-F1
#
_entry.id   AF-M5JKG0-F1
#
_cell.length_a   1.000
_cell.length_b   1.000
_cell.length_c   1.000
_cell.angle_alpha   90.00
_cell.angle_beta   90.00
_cell.angle_gamma   90.00
#
_symmetry.space_group_name_H-M   'P 1'
#
loop_
_entity.id
_entity.type
_entity.pdbx_description
1 polymer ?
#
loop_
_entity_poly.entity_id
_entity_poly.type
_entity_poly.pdbx_seq_one_letter_code
_entity_poly.pdbx_strand_id
1 'polypeptide(L)'
;MSKTDNRLFKDQYQLRLPDGMRDELSAAAKANGRTMNAEIVARLSASGKTLRDEFAMAALNGMASIALDDGDMIMGWRNMSEAAYKAADAMLAARGGDHE
;
A
#
# COMPACT_ATOMS: atom_id res chain seq x y z
N MET A 1 4.79 36.71 -0.98
CA MET A 1 4.17 35.39 -0.73
C MET A 1 5.23 34.31 -0.97
N SER A 2 5.46 33.47 0.02
CA SER A 2 6.66 32.64 0.22
C SER A 2 6.87 31.57 -0.88
N LYS A 3 8.12 31.44 -1.34
CA LYS A 3 8.59 30.50 -2.38
C LYS A 3 8.82 29.07 -1.84
N THR A 4 8.13 28.69 -0.76
CA THR A 4 8.46 27.49 0.04
C THR A 4 7.56 26.27 -0.23
N ASP A 5 6.45 26.41 -0.95
CA ASP A 5 5.38 25.39 -0.96
C ASP A 5 5.36 24.42 -2.15
N ASN A 6 6.51 24.10 -2.76
CA ASN A 6 6.57 23.13 -3.87
C ASN A 6 7.59 21.99 -3.65
N ARG A 7 7.96 21.70 -2.40
CA ARG A 7 8.97 20.68 -2.07
C ARG A 7 8.41 19.28 -1.81
N LEU A 8 7.09 19.10 -1.82
CA LEU A 8 6.43 17.84 -1.44
C LEU A 8 6.37 16.79 -2.56
N PHE A 9 6.66 17.15 -3.82
CA PHE A 9 6.67 16.22 -4.96
C PHE A 9 7.98 16.33 -5.77
N LYS A 10 9.12 16.16 -5.09
CA LYS A 10 10.44 16.37 -5.71
C LYS A 10 10.89 15.21 -6.59
N ASP A 11 10.44 13.99 -6.31
CA ASP A 11 10.87 12.81 -7.03
C ASP A 11 10.09 12.67 -8.34
N GLN A 12 10.80 12.82 -9.46
CA GLN A 12 10.25 12.64 -10.80
C GLN A 12 10.76 11.33 -11.37
N TYR A 13 9.85 10.48 -11.80
CA TYR A 13 10.17 9.20 -12.43
C TYR A 13 9.73 9.21 -13.89
N GLN A 14 10.65 8.83 -14.79
CA GLN A 14 10.34 8.64 -16.21
C GLN A 14 9.72 7.26 -16.39
N LEU A 15 8.44 7.21 -16.74
CA LEU A 15 7.70 5.96 -16.95
C LEU A 15 7.73 5.58 -18.43
N ARG A 16 8.15 4.35 -18.72
CA ARG A 16 7.94 3.72 -20.02
C ARG A 16 6.62 2.96 -19.97
N LEU A 17 5.64 3.46 -20.71
CA LEU A 17 4.31 2.86 -20.78
C LEU A 17 4.20 2.07 -22.10
N PRO A 18 3.52 0.92 -22.10
CA PRO A 18 3.10 0.25 -23.33
C PRO A 18 2.25 1.16 -24.22
N ASP A 19 2.21 0.84 -25.51
CA ASP A 19 1.41 1.59 -26.49
C ASP A 19 -0.06 1.67 -26.05
N GLY A 20 -0.67 2.85 -26.22
CA GLY A 20 -2.06 3.14 -25.84
C GLY A 20 -2.30 3.42 -24.34
N MET A 21 -1.45 2.92 -23.44
CA MET A 21 -1.68 3.06 -21.98
C MET A 21 -1.64 4.53 -21.50
N ARG A 22 -0.83 5.37 -22.16
CA ARG A 22 -0.76 6.81 -21.85
C ARG A 22 -2.06 7.53 -22.21
N ASP A 23 -2.68 7.15 -23.32
CA ASP A 23 -3.91 7.77 -23.81
C ASP A 23 -5.10 7.37 -22.94
N GLU A 24 -5.14 6.10 -22.52
CA GLU A 24 -6.11 5.62 -21.53
C GLU A 24 -6.02 6.38 -20.20
N LEU A 25 -4.79 6.56 -19.67
CA LEU A 25 -4.57 7.36 -18.46
C LEU A 25 -4.99 8.82 -18.65
N SER A 26 -4.75 9.40 -19.82
CA SER A 26 -5.18 10.77 -20.14
C SER A 26 -6.70 10.91 -20.15
N ALA A 27 -7.39 9.98 -20.79
CA ALA A 27 -8.85 9.96 -20.87
C ALA A 27 -9.48 9.81 -19.48
N ALA A 28 -8.97 8.89 -18.67
CA ALA A 28 -9.45 8.68 -17.31
C ALA A 28 -9.20 9.90 -16.41
N ALA A 29 -8.02 10.52 -16.51
CA ALA A 29 -7.71 11.74 -15.77
C ALA A 29 -8.70 12.87 -16.11
N LYS A 30 -9.00 13.07 -17.41
CA LYS A 30 -9.99 14.06 -17.86
C LYS A 30 -11.39 13.74 -17.33
N ALA A 31 -11.82 12.49 -17.42
CA ALA A 31 -13.12 12.06 -16.91
C ALA A 31 -13.26 12.30 -15.40
N ASN A 32 -12.17 12.15 -14.65
CA ASN A 32 -12.12 12.36 -13.20
C ASN A 32 -11.81 13.81 -12.78
N GLY A 33 -11.65 14.75 -13.73
CA GLY A 33 -11.27 16.13 -13.42
C GLY A 33 -9.87 16.27 -12.78
N ARG A 34 -8.97 15.32 -13.04
CA ARG A 34 -7.61 15.25 -12.49
C ARG A 34 -6.57 15.54 -13.55
N THR A 35 -5.39 15.98 -13.13
CA THR A 35 -4.20 15.90 -14.00
C THR A 35 -3.77 14.44 -14.17
N MET A 36 -3.01 14.13 -15.23
CA MET A 36 -2.49 12.78 -15.44
C MET A 36 -1.67 12.28 -14.24
N ASN A 37 -0.81 13.12 -13.67
CA ASN A 37 -0.06 12.76 -12.46
C ASN A 37 -0.98 12.52 -11.26
N ALA A 38 -2.02 13.36 -11.07
CA ALA A 38 -2.98 13.17 -9.99
C ALA A 38 -3.79 11.88 -10.16
N GLU A 39 -4.10 11.47 -11.39
CA GLU A 39 -4.76 10.18 -11.66
C GLU A 39 -3.84 8.99 -11.40
N ILE A 40 -2.55 9.08 -11.79
CA ILE A 40 -1.55 8.04 -11.49
C ILE A 40 -1.42 7.89 -9.97
N VAL A 41 -1.23 9.00 -9.24
CA VAL A 41 -1.15 8.98 -7.78
C VAL A 41 -2.45 8.46 -7.18
N ALA A 42 -3.61 8.89 -7.67
CA ALA A 42 -4.90 8.42 -7.17
C ALA A 42 -5.08 6.92 -7.38
N ARG A 43 -4.65 6.33 -8.51
CA ARG A 43 -4.70 4.88 -8.72
C ARG A 43 -3.74 4.13 -7.79
N LEU A 44 -2.53 4.65 -7.58
CA LEU A 44 -1.55 4.10 -6.64
C LEU A 44 -1.98 4.27 -5.17
N SER A 45 -2.80 5.28 -4.87
CA SER A 45 -3.27 5.59 -3.51
C SER A 45 -4.64 4.96 -3.20
N ALA A 46 -5.48 4.76 -4.21
CA ALA A 46 -6.81 4.16 -4.08
C ALA A 46 -6.76 2.67 -3.75
N SER A 47 -5.63 2.02 -4.01
CA SER A 47 -5.23 0.78 -3.33
C SER A 47 -4.85 1.09 -1.87
N GLY A 48 -5.78 1.64 -1.08
CA GLY A 48 -5.60 2.01 0.33
C GLY A 48 -5.25 0.85 1.27
N LYS A 49 -5.01 -0.33 0.70
CA LYS A 49 -4.37 -1.48 1.31
C LYS A 49 -3.10 -1.74 0.49
N THR A 50 -1.95 -1.55 1.12
CA THR A 50 -0.72 -2.08 0.58
C THR A 50 -0.76 -3.62 0.67
N LEU A 51 0.04 -4.30 -0.14
CA LEU A 51 0.22 -5.76 0.00
C LEU A 51 0.67 -6.15 1.42
N ARG A 52 1.42 -5.26 2.09
CA ARG A 52 1.80 -5.40 3.49
C ARG A 52 0.58 -5.41 4.41
N ASP A 53 -0.37 -4.51 4.17
CA ASP A 53 -1.62 -4.44 4.94
C ASP A 53 -2.47 -5.70 4.73
N GLU A 54 -2.48 -6.25 3.52
CA GLU A 54 -3.17 -7.52 3.22
C GLU A 54 -2.57 -8.69 4.00
N PHE A 55 -1.24 -8.83 3.99
CA PHE A 55 -0.57 -9.88 4.78
C PHE A 55 -0.76 -9.66 6.28
N ALA A 56 -0.72 -8.41 6.76
CA ALA A 56 -0.94 -8.12 8.17
C ALA A 56 -2.38 -8.46 8.59
N MET A 57 -3.39 -8.11 7.79
CA MET A 57 -4.78 -8.47 8.07
C MET A 57 -5.01 -9.99 8.06
N ALA A 58 -4.37 -10.72 7.14
CA ALA A 58 -4.45 -12.18 7.11
C ALA A 58 -3.80 -12.81 8.35
N ALA A 59 -2.61 -12.35 8.74
CA ALA A 59 -1.92 -12.80 9.94
C ALA A 59 -2.71 -12.48 11.22
N LEU A 60 -3.29 -11.28 11.29
CA LEU A 60 -4.11 -10.84 12.43
C LEU A 60 -5.34 -11.74 12.63
N ASN A 61 -6.05 -12.07 11.55
CA ASN A 61 -7.19 -13.00 11.63
C ASN A 61 -6.78 -14.39 12.15
N GLY A 62 -5.65 -14.93 11.68
CA GLY A 62 -5.12 -16.19 12.18
C GLY A 62 -4.75 -16.16 13.66
N MET A 63 -4.08 -15.08 14.11
CA MET A 63 -3.67 -14.91 15.50
C MET A 63 -4.85 -14.64 16.46
N ALA A 64 -5.86 -13.89 16.03
CA ALA A 64 -7.06 -13.67 16.83
C ALA A 64 -7.85 -14.97 17.06
N SER A 65 -7.80 -15.91 16.11
CA SER A 65 -8.51 -17.19 16.19
C SER A 65 -7.92 -18.14 17.25
N ILE A 66 -6.64 -18.01 17.61
CA ILE A 66 -5.97 -18.85 18.62
C ILE A 66 -5.99 -18.24 20.04
N ALA A 67 -6.51 -17.01 20.20
CA ALA A 67 -6.49 -16.26 21.46
C ALA A 67 -7.83 -16.31 22.22
N LEU A 68 -8.82 -17.06 21.74
CA LEU A 68 -10.17 -17.14 22.30
C LEU A 68 -10.34 -18.42 23.11
N ASP A 69 -9.85 -18.45 24.35
CA ASP A 69 -10.26 -19.50 25.31
C ASP A 69 -10.98 -18.93 26.55
N ASP A 70 -10.61 -17.73 27.04
CA ASP A 70 -11.25 -17.15 28.24
C ASP A 70 -11.64 -15.66 28.13
N GLY A 71 -11.74 -15.11 26.92
CA GLY A 71 -12.13 -13.71 26.70
C GLY A 71 -11.05 -12.68 27.05
N ASP A 72 -9.98 -13.09 27.72
CA ASP A 72 -8.72 -12.37 27.83
C ASP A 72 -7.79 -12.77 26.69
N MET A 73 -7.45 -11.80 25.84
CA MET A 73 -6.48 -12.00 24.76
C MET A 73 -5.12 -12.32 25.38
N ILE A 74 -4.51 -13.47 25.03
CA ILE A 74 -3.13 -13.85 25.45
C ILE A 74 -2.12 -12.71 25.18
N MET A 75 -2.40 -11.90 24.16
CA MET A 75 -1.60 -10.76 23.76
C MET A 75 -2.50 -9.54 23.51
N GLY A 76 -2.22 -8.41 24.16
CA GLY A 76 -2.99 -7.17 23.96
C GLY A 76 -2.93 -6.65 22.51
N TRP A 77 -3.95 -5.89 22.10
CA TRP A 77 -4.15 -5.41 20.71
C TRP A 77 -2.93 -4.76 20.05
N ARG A 78 -2.13 -3.98 20.82
CA ARG A 78 -0.88 -3.37 20.33
C ARG A 78 0.13 -4.42 19.89
N ASN A 79 0.38 -5.40 20.76
CA ASN A 79 1.37 -6.44 20.53
C ASN A 79 0.95 -7.36 19.36
N MET A 80 -0.34 -7.64 19.22
CA MET A 80 -0.88 -8.44 18.11
C MET A 80 -0.76 -7.70 16.77
N SER A 81 -1.04 -6.40 16.75
CA SER A 81 -0.84 -5.57 15.55
C SER A 81 0.62 -5.53 15.13
N GLU A 82 1.55 -5.36 16.08
CA GLU A 82 2.99 -5.41 15.82
C GLU A 82 3.44 -6.77 15.28
N ALA A 83 2.92 -7.87 15.84
CA ALA A 83 3.21 -9.22 15.36
C ALA A 83 2.68 -9.45 13.93
N ALA A 84 1.50 -8.94 13.60
CA ALA A 84 0.89 -9.08 12.28
C ALA A 84 1.73 -8.37 11.20
N TYR A 85 2.21 -7.16 11.50
CA TYR A 85 3.09 -6.44 10.58
C TYR A 85 4.47 -7.08 10.43
N LYS A 86 5.03 -7.67 11.49
CA LYS A 86 6.27 -8.46 11.38
C LYS A 86 6.10 -9.68 10.47
N ALA A 87 4.97 -10.38 10.58
CA ALA A 87 4.64 -11.49 9.70
C ALA A 87 4.50 -11.02 8.23
N ALA A 88 3.87 -9.86 8.01
CA ALA A 88 3.76 -9.25 6.68
C ALA A 88 5.12 -8.90 6.08
N ASP A 89 6.02 -8.31 6.88
CA ASP A 89 7.37 -7.96 6.45
C ASP A 89 8.19 -9.22 6.07
N ALA A 90 8.06 -10.30 6.83
CA ALA A 90 8.68 -11.59 6.50
C ALA A 90 8.14 -12.20 5.19
N MET A 91 6.83 -12.10 4.95
CA MET A 91 6.20 -12.57 3.71
C MET A 91 6.66 -11.78 2.49
N LEU A 92 6.80 -10.46 2.62
CA LEU A 92 7.33 -9.61 1.55
C LEU A 92 8.79 -9.94 1.24
N ALA A 93 9.61 -10.16 2.28
CA ALA A 93 11.00 -10.57 2.12
C ALA A 93 11.10 -11.94 1.41
N ALA A 94 10.30 -12.92 1.81
CA ALA A 94 10.26 -14.24 1.17
C ALA A 94 9.82 -14.15 -0.30
N ARG A 95 8.82 -13.31 -0.62
CA ARG A 95 8.37 -13.07 -1.99
C ARG A 95 9.43 -12.42 -2.88
N GLY A 96 10.23 -11.50 -2.31
CA GLY A 96 11.30 -10.82 -3.04
C GLY A 96 12.59 -11.65 -3.20
N GLY A 97 12.64 -12.83 -2.59
CA GLY A 97 13.84 -13.66 -2.47
C GLY A 97 14.09 -14.69 -3.57
N ASP A 98 13.20 -14.83 -4.55
CA ASP A 98 13.30 -15.87 -5.61
C ASP A 98 13.55 -15.29 -7.02
N HIS A 99 14.38 -14.24 -7.11
CA HIS A 99 14.90 -13.72 -8.37
C HIS A 99 16.44 -13.58 -8.32
N GLU A 100 17.12 -14.70 -8.10
CA GLU A 100 18.53 -14.90 -8.50
C GLU A 100 18.63 -16.12 -9.41
#